data_AF-A0A7S4WBV6-F1
#
_entry.id   AF-A0A7S4WBV6-F1
#
_cell.length_a   1.000
_cell.length_b   1.000
_cell.length_c   1.000
_cell.angle_alpha   90.00
_cell.angle_beta   90.00
_cell.angle_gamma   90.00
#
_symmetry.space_group_name_H-M   'P 1'
#
loop_
_entity.id
_entity.type
_entity.pdbx_description
1 polymer ?
#
loop_
_entity_poly.entity_id
_entity_poly.type
_entity_poly.pdbx_seq_one_letter_code
_entity_poly.pdbx_strand_id
1 'polypeptide(L)'
;MAAEEAEARQRAQARQAAERALFELDRMPEPRAPAEPPAAQKLPPARREGEAAPTAPAPPVAEPAPAPRPAPGQQTPAPGGMQPSGVYRPPGWATAGHGPGGTTLVVESSGISMAMCGCGGPSSDGTSIDQQLFAMAGLHPPSEESFEGFFRTWFEIEFFPDMSERLQRELVQRARSKGFFSGLSSQVKKWAMANTDARLQSDVWCAYFEHYAPPTFKTYACVRTASVNLGSQVAPCWVTFWGLPDAQGGRWVLPPWTRTTAAIDAVVDELDGRGGMTALITAAA
;
A
#
# COMPACT_ATOMS: atom_id res chain seq x y z
N MET A 1 -25.34 26.08 17.41
CA MET A 1 -24.21 26.95 17.81
C MET A 1 -23.45 26.43 19.02
N ALA A 2 -23.95 26.45 20.26
CA ALA A 2 -23.14 26.04 21.43
C ALA A 2 -22.66 24.56 21.39
N ALA A 3 -23.47 23.63 20.88
CA ALA A 3 -23.08 22.22 20.75
C ALA A 3 -22.02 22.00 19.66
N GLU A 4 -22.09 22.77 18.58
CA GLU A 4 -21.20 22.67 17.43
C GLU A 4 -19.80 23.23 17.76
N GLU A 5 -19.77 24.31 18.56
CA GLU A 5 -18.51 24.87 19.08
C GLU A 5 -17.83 23.92 20.08
N ALA A 6 -18.61 23.19 20.88
CA ALA A 6 -18.07 22.17 21.79
C ALA A 6 -17.45 21.00 21.03
N GLU A 7 -18.10 20.52 19.97
CA GLU A 7 -17.58 19.45 19.12
C GLU A 7 -16.31 19.86 18.37
N ALA A 8 -16.27 21.07 17.82
CA ALA A 8 -15.08 21.60 17.15
C ALA A 8 -13.89 21.70 18.11
N ARG A 9 -14.10 22.16 19.36
CA ARG A 9 -13.06 22.21 20.39
C ARG A 9 -12.59 20.82 20.80
N GLN A 10 -13.49 19.85 20.88
CA GLN A 10 -13.15 18.47 21.22
C GLN A 10 -12.30 17.82 20.13
N ARG A 11 -12.61 18.04 18.85
CA ARG A 11 -11.78 17.58 17.72
C ARG A 11 -10.40 18.24 17.71
N ALA A 12 -10.33 19.55 18.00
CA ALA A 12 -9.06 20.27 18.09
C ALA A 12 -8.17 19.75 19.24
N GLN A 13 -8.77 19.47 20.41
CA GLN A 13 -8.06 18.87 21.55
C GLN A 13 -7.57 17.45 21.26
N ALA A 14 -8.40 16.63 20.59
CA ALA A 14 -8.01 15.29 20.18
C ALA A 14 -6.82 15.30 19.20
N ARG A 15 -6.81 16.25 18.25
CA ARG A 15 -5.68 16.44 17.32
C ARG A 15 -4.40 16.83 18.05
N GLN A 16 -4.46 17.82 18.95
CA GLN A 16 -3.30 18.22 19.75
C GLN A 16 -2.78 17.09 20.65
N ALA A 17 -3.66 16.27 21.22
CA ALA A 17 -3.26 15.13 22.03
C ALA A 17 -2.56 14.04 21.18
N ALA A 18 -3.06 13.78 19.97
CA ALA A 18 -2.45 12.86 19.02
C ALA A 18 -1.06 13.33 18.57
N GLU A 19 -0.90 14.61 18.22
CA GLU A 19 0.39 15.20 17.87
C GLU A 19 1.41 15.10 19.02
N ARG A 20 0.96 15.36 20.25
CA ARG A 20 1.83 15.26 21.43
C ARG A 20 2.27 13.82 21.71
N ALA A 21 1.37 12.86 21.57
CA ALA A 21 1.69 11.44 21.72
C ALA A 21 2.71 10.98 20.65
N LEU A 22 2.59 11.50 19.43
CA LEU A 22 3.55 11.23 18.36
C LEU A 22 4.95 11.77 18.67
N PHE A 23 5.02 13.00 19.17
CA PHE A 23 6.28 13.62 19.57
C PHE A 23 6.93 12.90 20.77
N GLU A 24 6.13 12.32 21.66
CA GLU A 24 6.62 11.54 22.79
C GLU A 24 7.19 10.17 22.36
N LEU A 25 6.59 9.53 21.35
CA LEU A 25 7.12 8.32 20.72
C LEU A 25 8.51 8.54 20.09
N ASP A 26 8.72 9.69 19.44
CA ASP A 26 9.99 10.05 18.81
C ASP A 26 11.10 10.39 19.83
N ARG A 27 10.69 10.76 21.05
CA ARG A 27 11.60 10.99 22.20
C ARG A 27 11.98 9.73 22.97
N MET A 28 11.36 8.57 22.67
CA MET A 28 11.75 7.34 23.33
C MET A 28 13.17 6.96 22.86
N PRO A 29 14.14 6.81 23.78
CA PRO A 29 15.49 6.43 23.42
C PRO A 29 15.45 5.08 22.70
N GLU A 30 16.14 4.99 21.56
CA GLU A 30 16.25 3.72 20.82
C GLU A 30 16.64 2.61 21.79
N PRO A 31 15.93 1.46 21.77
CA PRO A 31 16.28 0.33 22.61
C PRO A 31 17.73 -0.03 22.30
N ARG A 32 18.61 0.21 23.28
CA ARG A 32 20.04 -0.10 23.19
C ARG A 32 20.17 -1.52 22.66
N ALA A 33 20.86 -1.66 21.53
CA ALA A 33 21.19 -2.95 20.97
C ALA A 33 21.70 -3.87 22.09
N PRO A 34 21.20 -5.12 22.17
CA PRO A 34 21.66 -6.06 23.18
C PRO A 34 23.19 -6.13 23.09
N ALA A 35 23.84 -5.84 24.21
CA ALA A 35 25.30 -5.81 24.31
C ALA A 35 25.87 -7.07 23.69
N GLU A 36 26.77 -6.87 22.73
CA GLU A 36 27.50 -7.93 22.05
C GLU A 36 28.09 -8.87 23.13
N PRO A 37 27.79 -10.18 23.09
CA PRO A 37 28.30 -11.11 24.09
C PRO A 37 29.84 -11.02 24.08
N PRO A 38 30.49 -10.90 25.25
CA PRO A 38 31.93 -10.71 25.32
C PRO A 38 32.63 -11.81 24.55
N ALA A 39 33.51 -11.40 23.63
CA ALA A 39 34.33 -12.27 22.81
C ALA A 39 34.92 -13.41 23.65
N ALA A 40 34.57 -14.65 23.30
CA ALA A 40 35.12 -15.84 23.90
C ALA A 40 36.65 -15.79 23.83
N GLN A 41 37.30 -15.57 24.97
CA GLN A 41 38.74 -15.73 25.12
C GLN A 41 39.10 -17.16 24.72
N LYS A 42 39.94 -17.28 23.69
CA LYS A 42 40.62 -18.53 23.34
C LYS A 42 41.41 -19.03 24.55
N LEU A 43 40.90 -20.04 25.24
CA LEU A 43 41.69 -20.84 26.18
C LEU A 43 42.73 -21.68 25.41
N PRO A 44 43.98 -21.79 25.91
CA PRO A 44 44.95 -22.75 25.39
C PRO A 44 44.58 -24.20 25.77
N PRO A 45 45.06 -25.20 25.00
CA PRO A 45 44.74 -26.60 25.25
C PRO A 45 45.51 -27.12 26.46
N ALA A 46 44.82 -27.29 27.60
CA ALA A 46 45.36 -27.98 28.77
C ALA A 46 44.88 -29.44 28.81
N ARG A 47 45.87 -30.32 28.65
CA ARG A 47 46.04 -31.69 29.15
C ARG A 47 44.85 -32.40 29.84
N ARG A 48 44.61 -33.62 29.35
CA ARG A 48 43.93 -34.74 30.01
C ARG A 48 44.52 -35.06 31.39
N GLU A 49 43.63 -35.26 32.36
CA GLU A 49 43.64 -36.17 33.53
C GLU A 49 42.26 -35.92 34.18
N GLY A 50 41.31 -36.86 34.24
CA GLY A 50 41.29 -38.06 35.06
C GLY A 50 40.07 -37.97 36.01
N GLU A 51 39.31 -39.05 36.12
CA GLU A 51 38.45 -39.43 37.25
C GLU A 51 37.01 -38.87 37.45
N ALA A 52 36.04 -39.71 37.02
CA ALA A 52 34.90 -40.29 37.75
C ALA A 52 34.03 -39.45 38.73
N ALA A 53 32.72 -39.38 38.44
CA ALA A 53 31.62 -39.94 39.26
C ALA A 53 30.25 -39.81 38.53
N PRO A 54 29.28 -40.71 38.77
CA PRO A 54 28.10 -40.89 37.93
C PRO A 54 26.94 -39.97 38.35
N THR A 55 26.35 -39.26 37.40
CA THR A 55 25.04 -38.61 37.60
C THR A 55 23.93 -39.53 37.09
N ALA A 56 22.94 -39.72 37.95
CA ALA A 56 21.80 -40.62 37.79
C ALA A 56 21.00 -40.39 36.49
N PRO A 57 20.37 -41.43 35.93
CA PRO A 57 19.49 -41.30 34.77
C PRO A 57 18.21 -40.54 35.15
N ALA A 58 17.90 -39.50 34.38
CA ALA A 58 16.60 -38.84 34.41
C ALA A 58 15.48 -39.83 34.00
N PRO A 59 14.26 -39.72 34.57
CA PRO A 59 13.15 -40.58 34.21
C PRO A 59 12.70 -40.34 32.75
N PRO A 60 12.18 -41.38 32.07
CA PRO A 60 11.69 -41.25 30.70
C PRO A 60 10.47 -40.33 30.68
N VAL A 61 10.55 -39.28 29.86
CA VAL A 61 9.40 -38.47 29.46
C VAL A 61 8.42 -39.40 28.73
N ALA A 62 7.22 -39.50 29.28
CA ALA A 62 6.12 -40.25 28.68
C ALA A 62 5.78 -39.67 27.30
N GLU A 63 5.95 -40.53 26.30
CA GLU A 63 5.51 -40.35 24.93
C GLU A 63 3.98 -40.15 24.91
N PRO A 64 3.45 -39.06 24.35
CA PRO A 64 2.01 -38.90 24.19
C PRO A 64 1.49 -39.94 23.18
N ALA A 65 0.45 -40.66 23.60
CA ALA A 65 -0.17 -41.74 22.87
C ALA A 65 -0.49 -41.38 21.41
N PRO A 66 -0.25 -42.29 20.43
CA PRO A 66 -0.66 -42.08 19.06
C PRO A 66 -2.19 -42.02 18.96
N ALA A 67 -2.68 -41.03 18.23
CA ALA A 67 -4.10 -40.86 17.91
C ALA A 67 -4.70 -42.15 17.29
N PRO A 68 -5.99 -42.43 17.54
CA PRO A 68 -6.66 -43.62 17.05
C PRO A 68 -6.63 -43.68 15.51
N ARG A 69 -6.25 -44.85 14.98
CA ARG A 69 -6.27 -45.17 13.55
C ARG A 69 -7.72 -45.05 13.02
N PRO A 70 -7.96 -44.33 11.92
CA PRO A 70 -9.22 -44.43 11.19
C PRO A 70 -9.37 -45.83 10.58
N ALA A 71 -10.60 -46.35 10.60
CA ALA A 71 -10.98 -47.65 10.09
C ALA A 71 -10.62 -47.85 8.61
N PRO A 72 -10.31 -49.08 8.17
CA PRO A 72 -9.95 -49.38 6.79
C PRO A 72 -11.21 -49.39 5.91
N GLY A 73 -11.32 -48.42 5.00
CA GLY A 73 -12.44 -48.44 4.06
C GLY A 73 -12.63 -47.17 3.24
N GLN A 74 -11.59 -46.72 2.51
CA GLN A 74 -11.76 -46.05 1.21
C GLN A 74 -10.39 -45.92 0.52
N GLN A 75 -10.21 -46.71 -0.53
CA GLN A 75 -9.11 -46.57 -1.49
C GLN A 75 -9.44 -45.45 -2.48
N THR A 76 -8.48 -44.56 -2.77
CA THR A 76 -8.04 -44.07 -4.10
C THR A 76 -7.32 -42.71 -3.99
N PRO A 77 -6.43 -42.32 -4.93
CA PRO A 77 -5.15 -42.93 -5.28
C PRO A 77 -3.95 -42.01 -4.92
N ALA A 78 -2.75 -42.57 -5.03
CA ALA A 78 -1.45 -42.06 -4.58
C ALA A 78 -0.93 -40.78 -5.31
N PRO A 79 0.08 -40.10 -4.74
CA PRO A 79 0.50 -38.75 -5.09
C PRO A 79 1.63 -38.72 -6.12
N GLY A 80 1.55 -37.77 -7.07
CA GLY A 80 2.69 -37.36 -7.88
C GLY A 80 3.58 -36.41 -7.07
N GLY A 81 4.82 -36.83 -6.82
CA GLY A 81 5.83 -36.04 -6.14
C GLY A 81 6.23 -34.78 -6.91
N MET A 82 6.56 -33.72 -6.18
CA MET A 82 7.16 -32.53 -6.77
C MET A 82 8.30 -32.04 -5.87
N GLN A 83 9.49 -32.01 -6.45
CA GLN A 83 10.76 -31.62 -5.86
C GLN A 83 10.78 -30.13 -5.50
N PRO A 84 11.51 -29.72 -4.44
CA PRO A 84 11.78 -28.32 -4.17
C PRO A 84 13.13 -27.94 -4.80
N SER A 85 13.11 -27.35 -5.99
CA SER A 85 14.19 -26.50 -6.52
C SER A 85 13.80 -25.98 -7.90
N GLY A 86 13.17 -24.81 -7.91
CA GLY A 86 12.85 -24.12 -9.15
C GLY A 86 12.85 -22.63 -8.90
N VAL A 87 13.89 -21.96 -9.39
CA VAL A 87 13.87 -20.52 -9.63
C VAL A 87 12.55 -20.20 -10.34
N TYR A 88 11.76 -19.31 -9.75
CA TYR A 88 10.49 -18.86 -10.32
C TYR A 88 10.74 -18.38 -11.75
N ARG A 89 10.23 -19.14 -12.72
CA ARG A 89 10.24 -18.77 -14.14
C ARG A 89 8.87 -18.16 -14.42
N PRO A 90 8.75 -16.85 -14.62
CA PRO A 90 7.47 -16.23 -14.90
C PRO A 90 6.88 -16.81 -16.21
N PRO A 91 5.55 -16.92 -16.31
CA PRO A 91 4.87 -17.45 -17.50
C PRO A 91 5.27 -16.64 -18.75
N GLY A 92 5.32 -17.29 -19.92
CA GLY A 92 5.92 -16.75 -21.15
C GLY A 92 5.34 -15.42 -21.66
N TRP A 93 4.15 -15.00 -21.20
CA TRP A 93 3.61 -13.67 -21.50
C TRP A 93 4.30 -12.54 -20.71
N ALA A 94 4.90 -12.84 -19.55
CA ALA A 94 5.60 -11.88 -18.71
C ALA A 94 7.09 -11.69 -19.11
N THR A 95 7.60 -12.52 -20.03
CA THR A 95 8.95 -12.39 -20.62
C THR A 95 8.94 -12.13 -22.13
N ALA A 96 7.78 -12.20 -22.78
CA ALA A 96 7.61 -11.79 -24.16
C ALA A 96 7.49 -10.26 -24.25
N GLY A 97 8.61 -9.54 -24.21
CA GLY A 97 8.55 -8.09 -24.37
C GLY A 97 9.85 -7.32 -24.42
N HIS A 98 11.01 -7.91 -24.70
CA HIS A 98 12.22 -7.15 -25.05
C HIS A 98 12.98 -7.87 -26.17
N GLY A 99 12.36 -7.93 -27.35
CA GLY A 99 13.09 -8.13 -28.59
C GLY A 99 13.65 -6.78 -29.06
N PRO A 100 14.87 -6.73 -29.65
CA PRO A 100 15.38 -5.54 -30.32
C PRO A 100 14.62 -5.37 -31.64
N GLY A 101 13.42 -4.83 -31.53
CA GLY A 101 12.44 -4.67 -32.59
C GLY A 101 11.27 -3.91 -32.01
N GLY A 102 11.52 -2.64 -31.67
CA GLY A 102 10.60 -1.77 -30.97
C GLY A 102 9.31 -1.54 -31.75
N THR A 103 8.26 -2.28 -31.41
CA THR A 103 6.91 -1.73 -31.48
C THR A 103 6.67 -0.98 -30.18
N THR A 104 7.07 0.28 -30.19
CA THR A 104 6.54 1.31 -29.30
C THR A 104 5.02 1.09 -29.25
N LEU A 105 4.48 0.73 -28.09
CA LEU A 105 3.06 0.88 -27.82
C LEU A 105 2.84 2.39 -27.80
N VAL A 106 2.68 2.96 -29.00
CA VAL A 106 2.20 4.32 -29.20
C VAL A 106 0.79 4.26 -28.63
N VAL A 107 0.67 4.63 -27.36
CA VAL A 107 -0.59 5.19 -26.88
C VAL A 107 -0.75 6.43 -27.73
N GLU A 108 -1.45 6.26 -28.85
CA GLU A 108 -1.79 7.32 -29.76
C GLU A 108 -2.67 8.27 -28.95
N SER A 109 -2.04 9.29 -28.38
CA SER A 109 -2.72 10.45 -27.80
C SER A 109 -3.23 11.35 -28.92
N SER A 110 -3.65 10.76 -30.04
CA SER A 110 -4.47 11.40 -31.04
C SER A 110 -5.88 11.49 -30.48
N GLY A 111 -6.04 12.39 -29.50
CA GLY A 111 -7.35 12.98 -29.28
C GLY A 111 -7.83 13.50 -30.64
N ILE A 112 -9.10 13.25 -30.96
CA ILE A 112 -9.74 13.84 -32.14
C ILE A 112 -9.72 15.36 -31.92
N SER A 113 -8.66 16.00 -32.38
CA SER A 113 -8.60 17.44 -32.50
C SER A 113 -9.49 17.78 -33.68
N MET A 114 -10.74 18.12 -33.38
CA MET A 114 -11.56 18.83 -34.36
C MET A 114 -10.92 20.21 -34.51
N ALA A 115 -10.06 20.34 -35.52
CA ALA A 115 -9.59 21.64 -35.97
C ALA A 115 -10.82 22.40 -36.47
N MET A 116 -11.45 23.14 -35.57
CA MET A 116 -12.47 24.11 -35.92
C MET A 116 -11.81 25.08 -36.90
N CYS A 117 -12.24 25.02 -38.16
CA CYS A 117 -11.65 25.79 -39.24
C CYS A 117 -11.91 27.28 -38.98
N GLY A 118 -10.94 27.98 -38.38
CA GLY A 118 -11.07 29.41 -38.12
C GLY A 118 -10.03 29.98 -37.17
N CYS A 119 -8.95 30.53 -37.73
CA CYS A 119 -8.21 31.70 -37.21
C CYS A 119 -7.73 31.71 -35.74
N GLY A 120 -7.59 30.56 -35.10
CA GLY A 120 -7.15 30.46 -33.71
C GLY A 120 -5.65 30.23 -33.56
N GLY A 121 -4.86 31.30 -33.60
CA GLY A 121 -3.50 31.23 -33.06
C GLY A 121 -3.54 30.89 -31.56
N PRO A 122 -2.45 30.37 -30.98
CA PRO A 122 -2.37 30.21 -29.52
C PRO A 122 -2.62 31.57 -28.88
N SER A 123 -3.75 31.69 -28.18
CA SER A 123 -4.04 32.82 -27.32
C SER A 123 -2.87 32.98 -26.33
N SER A 124 -2.44 34.23 -26.10
CA SER A 124 -1.33 34.57 -25.18
C SER A 124 -1.52 34.01 -23.77
N ASP A 125 -2.76 33.67 -23.43
CA ASP A 125 -3.20 33.26 -22.11
C ASP A 125 -3.30 31.73 -21.99
N GLY A 126 -2.91 30.98 -23.03
CA GLY A 126 -2.87 29.51 -23.03
C GLY A 126 -4.24 28.81 -23.00
N THR A 127 -5.34 29.57 -23.07
CA THR A 127 -6.71 29.05 -23.09
C THR A 127 -7.13 28.69 -24.52
N SER A 128 -7.24 27.40 -24.83
CA SER A 128 -7.67 26.96 -26.15
C SER A 128 -9.09 27.42 -26.45
N ILE A 129 -9.36 27.78 -27.71
CA ILE A 129 -10.68 28.26 -28.18
C ILE A 129 -11.79 27.25 -27.86
N ASP A 130 -11.46 25.96 -27.87
CA ASP A 130 -12.38 24.89 -27.51
C ASP A 130 -12.94 25.11 -26.09
N GLN A 131 -12.09 25.46 -25.11
CA GLN A 131 -12.54 25.71 -23.74
C GLN A 131 -13.50 26.90 -23.66
N GLN A 132 -13.32 27.94 -24.49
CA GLN A 132 -14.22 29.09 -24.52
C GLN A 132 -15.59 28.74 -25.09
N LEU A 133 -15.65 27.89 -26.13
CA LEU A 133 -16.91 27.44 -26.73
C LEU A 133 -17.75 26.63 -25.74
N PHE A 134 -17.14 25.70 -25.01
CA PHE A 134 -17.86 24.91 -23.99
C PHE A 134 -18.28 25.77 -22.79
N ALA A 135 -17.47 26.74 -22.40
CA ALA A 135 -17.84 27.71 -21.38
C ALA A 135 -19.07 28.54 -21.78
N MET A 136 -19.18 28.97 -23.04
CA MET A 136 -20.36 29.68 -23.54
C MET A 136 -21.63 28.80 -23.54
N ALA A 137 -21.48 27.49 -23.71
CA ALA A 137 -22.58 26.53 -23.58
C ALA A 137 -22.95 26.22 -22.12
N GLY A 138 -22.28 26.83 -21.13
CA GLY A 138 -22.46 26.54 -19.71
C GLY A 138 -21.94 25.17 -19.28
N LEU A 139 -21.16 24.50 -20.14
CA LEU A 139 -20.59 23.18 -19.87
C LEU A 139 -19.22 23.35 -19.21
N HIS A 140 -19.23 23.58 -17.90
CA HIS A 140 -18.01 23.68 -17.11
C HIS A 140 -17.56 22.29 -16.65
N PRO A 141 -16.28 21.93 -16.85
CA PRO A 141 -15.72 20.73 -16.24
C PRO A 141 -15.72 20.85 -14.71
N PRO A 142 -15.75 19.72 -13.98
CA PRO A 142 -15.70 19.76 -12.52
C PRO A 142 -14.39 20.35 -11.97
N SER A 143 -14.49 20.96 -10.79
CA SER A 143 -13.37 21.60 -10.09
C SER A 143 -12.40 20.58 -9.47
N GLU A 144 -11.20 21.02 -9.13
CA GLU A 144 -10.22 20.19 -8.41
C GLU A 144 -10.72 19.85 -6.99
N GLU A 145 -11.34 20.80 -6.31
CA GLU A 145 -11.95 20.59 -4.98
C GLU A 145 -13.03 19.51 -5.01
N SER A 146 -13.87 19.49 -6.05
CA SER A 146 -14.88 18.44 -6.22
C SER A 146 -14.26 17.06 -6.45
N PHE A 147 -13.04 17.00 -7.00
CA PHE A 147 -12.30 15.76 -7.17
C PHE A 147 -11.81 15.23 -5.84
N GLU A 148 -11.26 16.07 -4.96
CA GLU A 148 -10.76 15.65 -3.64
C GLU A 148 -11.86 14.97 -2.82
N GLY A 149 -13.05 15.58 -2.73
CA GLY A 149 -14.19 14.99 -2.01
C GLY A 149 -14.66 13.66 -2.61
N PHE A 150 -14.69 13.58 -3.94
CA PHE A 150 -15.02 12.34 -4.65
C PHE A 150 -13.96 11.26 -4.43
N PHE A 151 -12.68 11.60 -4.61
CA PHE A 151 -11.55 10.68 -4.52
C PHE A 151 -11.47 10.06 -3.12
N ARG A 152 -11.61 10.86 -2.06
CA ARG A 152 -11.62 10.38 -0.68
C ARG A 152 -12.76 9.39 -0.43
N THR A 153 -13.97 9.73 -0.87
CA THR A 153 -15.15 8.86 -0.73
C THR A 153 -14.97 7.54 -1.48
N TRP A 154 -14.52 7.63 -2.74
CA TRP A 154 -14.22 6.46 -3.57
C TRP A 154 -13.09 5.60 -2.95
N PHE A 155 -12.05 6.25 -2.44
CA PHE A 155 -10.91 5.58 -1.82
C PHE A 155 -11.34 4.81 -0.59
N GLU A 156 -12.10 5.42 0.33
CA GLU A 156 -12.62 4.77 1.54
C GLU A 156 -13.52 3.58 1.21
N ILE A 157 -14.47 3.76 0.27
CA ILE A 157 -15.54 2.78 0.02
C ILE A 157 -15.08 1.64 -0.90
N GLU A 158 -14.32 1.94 -1.94
CA GLU A 158 -14.01 0.97 -3.00
C GLU A 158 -12.56 0.47 -2.95
N PHE A 159 -11.58 1.37 -2.87
CA PHE A 159 -10.17 1.01 -3.02
C PHE A 159 -9.54 0.46 -1.75
N PHE A 160 -9.74 1.16 -0.63
CA PHE A 160 -9.10 0.85 0.64
C PHE A 160 -9.42 -0.56 1.16
N PRO A 161 -10.68 -1.07 1.09
CA PRO A 161 -10.97 -2.42 1.55
C PRO A 161 -10.13 -3.50 0.85
N ASP A 162 -10.04 -3.48 -0.48
CA ASP A 162 -9.22 -4.43 -1.26
C ASP A 162 -7.71 -4.23 -0.99
N MET A 163 -7.25 -2.99 -0.94
CA MET A 163 -5.86 -2.67 -0.60
C MET A 163 -5.48 -3.18 0.79
N SER A 164 -6.33 -2.94 1.79
CA SER A 164 -6.08 -3.31 3.19
C SER A 164 -6.00 -4.83 3.37
N GLU A 165 -6.85 -5.60 2.67
CA GLU A 165 -6.81 -7.05 2.70
C GLU A 165 -5.49 -7.58 2.12
N ARG A 166 -5.09 -7.06 0.95
CA ARG A 166 -3.82 -7.44 0.32
C ARG A 166 -2.62 -7.06 1.17
N LEU A 167 -2.66 -5.88 1.79
CA LEU A 167 -1.64 -5.41 2.72
C LEU A 167 -1.50 -6.34 3.92
N GLN A 168 -2.61 -6.77 4.52
CA GLN A 168 -2.58 -7.72 5.63
C GLN A 168 -1.98 -9.07 5.21
N ARG A 169 -2.36 -9.60 4.03
CA ARG A 169 -1.79 -10.84 3.50
C ARG A 169 -0.28 -10.72 3.29
N GLU A 170 0.17 -9.62 2.68
CA GLU A 170 1.59 -9.36 2.44
C GLU A 170 2.39 -9.24 3.74
N LEU A 171 1.86 -8.52 4.74
CA LEU A 171 2.49 -8.42 6.06
C LEU A 171 2.59 -9.79 6.76
N VAL A 172 1.56 -10.64 6.64
CA VAL A 172 1.61 -12.02 7.16
C VAL A 172 2.66 -12.85 6.43
N GLN A 173 2.74 -12.73 5.11
CA GLN A 173 3.72 -13.43 4.28
C GLN A 173 5.16 -13.02 4.64
N ARG A 174 5.43 -11.72 4.77
CA ARG A 174 6.74 -11.19 5.21
C ARG A 174 7.12 -11.61 6.63
N ALA A 175 6.15 -11.65 7.54
CA ALA A 175 6.38 -12.12 8.90
C ALA A 175 6.78 -13.61 8.94
N ARG A 176 6.24 -14.43 8.03
CA ARG A 176 6.60 -15.85 7.91
C ARG A 176 7.99 -16.04 7.29
N SER A 177 8.41 -15.17 6.37
CA SER A 177 9.70 -15.31 5.69
C SER A 177 10.90 -14.82 6.52
N LYS A 178 10.74 -13.88 7.45
CA LYS A 178 11.85 -13.26 8.22
C LYS A 178 12.25 -13.96 9.53
N GLY A 179 11.69 -15.12 9.88
CA GLY A 179 12.10 -15.91 11.05
C GLY A 179 11.60 -15.38 12.41
N PHE A 180 11.55 -16.27 13.41
CA PHE A 180 10.78 -16.11 14.66
C PHE A 180 11.13 -14.87 15.52
N PHE A 181 12.35 -14.36 15.48
CA PHE A 181 12.78 -13.25 16.36
C PHE A 181 12.41 -11.85 15.83
N SER A 182 12.11 -11.69 14.53
CA SER A 182 11.51 -10.46 13.98
C SER A 182 9.98 -10.38 14.22
N GLY A 183 9.37 -11.45 14.76
CA GLY A 183 7.91 -11.60 14.83
C GLY A 183 7.20 -10.69 15.84
N LEU A 184 7.88 -10.29 16.93
CA LEU A 184 7.27 -9.54 18.05
C LEU A 184 6.88 -8.10 17.67
N SER A 185 7.71 -7.38 16.92
CA SER A 185 7.33 -6.05 16.42
C SER A 185 6.20 -6.13 15.39
N SER A 186 6.16 -7.21 14.59
CA SER A 186 5.06 -7.44 13.65
C SER A 186 3.74 -7.76 14.35
N GLN A 187 3.76 -8.38 15.54
CA GLN A 187 2.56 -8.66 16.31
C GLN A 187 1.97 -7.40 16.94
N VAL A 188 2.80 -6.47 17.42
CA VAL A 188 2.35 -5.15 17.88
C VAL A 188 1.78 -4.33 16.72
N LYS A 189 2.43 -4.36 15.54
CA LYS A 189 1.92 -3.71 14.32
C LYS A 189 0.57 -4.31 13.88
N LYS A 190 0.40 -5.64 13.96
CA LYS A 190 -0.87 -6.31 13.70
C LYS A 190 -1.95 -5.95 14.72
N TRP A 191 -1.61 -5.88 16.00
CA TRP A 191 -2.56 -5.50 17.05
C TRP A 191 -2.99 -4.04 16.93
N ALA A 192 -2.06 -3.14 16.60
CA ALA A 192 -2.36 -1.75 16.30
C ALA A 192 -3.27 -1.63 15.07
N MET A 193 -2.97 -2.32 13.97
CA MET A 193 -3.84 -2.31 12.79
C MET A 193 -5.20 -3.00 13.02
N ALA A 194 -5.30 -3.96 13.94
CA ALA A 194 -6.56 -4.64 14.24
C ALA A 194 -7.49 -3.81 15.16
N ASN A 195 -6.95 -2.90 15.95
CA ASN A 195 -7.72 -2.04 16.86
C ASN A 195 -7.88 -0.59 16.36
N THR A 196 -7.20 -0.23 15.27
CA THR A 196 -7.36 1.09 14.66
C THR A 196 -8.56 1.08 13.72
N ASP A 197 -9.45 2.05 13.87
CA ASP A 197 -10.62 2.24 13.02
C ASP A 197 -10.22 2.19 11.53
N ALA A 198 -10.94 1.39 10.74
CA ALA A 198 -10.71 1.25 9.30
C ALA A 198 -10.77 2.61 8.58
N ARG A 199 -11.63 3.52 9.07
CA ARG A 199 -11.74 4.88 8.53
C ARG A 199 -10.50 5.71 8.77
N LEU A 200 -9.94 5.63 9.98
CA LEU A 200 -8.70 6.34 10.28
C LEU A 200 -7.55 5.81 9.41
N GLN A 201 -7.51 4.50 9.17
CA GLN A 201 -6.52 3.91 8.27
C GLN A 201 -6.74 4.38 6.82
N SER A 202 -7.97 4.42 6.33
CA SER A 202 -8.25 4.91 4.97
C SER A 202 -7.84 6.36 4.81
N ASP A 203 -8.10 7.22 5.80
CA ASP A 203 -7.73 8.63 5.78
C ASP A 203 -6.22 8.81 5.70
N VAL A 204 -5.47 8.07 6.53
CA VAL A 204 -4.00 8.10 6.55
C VAL A 204 -3.42 7.67 5.20
N TRP A 205 -3.95 6.60 4.62
CA TRP A 205 -3.49 6.12 3.31
C TRP A 205 -3.90 7.05 2.17
N CYS A 206 -5.10 7.63 2.22
CA CYS A 206 -5.54 8.61 1.24
C CYS A 206 -4.63 9.84 1.26
N ALA A 207 -4.33 10.37 2.45
CA ALA A 207 -3.40 11.48 2.65
C ALA A 207 -1.99 11.16 2.14
N TYR A 208 -1.52 9.92 2.34
CA TYR A 208 -0.25 9.47 1.77
C TYR A 208 -0.23 9.58 0.23
N PHE A 209 -1.26 9.07 -0.45
CA PHE A 209 -1.32 9.15 -1.91
C PHE A 209 -1.50 10.59 -2.39
N GLU A 210 -2.31 11.41 -1.73
CA GLU A 210 -2.47 12.83 -2.07
C GLU A 210 -1.14 13.60 -1.95
N HIS A 211 -0.35 13.32 -0.90
CA HIS A 211 0.91 14.01 -0.65
C HIS A 211 2.04 13.58 -1.59
N TYR A 212 2.21 12.27 -1.78
CA TYR A 212 3.35 11.73 -2.53
C TYR A 212 3.05 11.43 -4.01
N ALA A 213 1.78 11.39 -4.38
CA ALA A 213 1.30 11.13 -5.74
C ALA A 213 0.10 12.03 -6.09
N PRO A 214 0.28 13.37 -6.05
CA PRO A 214 -0.83 14.31 -6.24
C PRO A 214 -1.52 14.10 -7.59
N PRO A 215 -2.85 14.32 -7.68
CA PRO A 215 -3.60 14.16 -8.90
C PRO A 215 -3.08 15.08 -10.00
N THR A 216 -2.87 14.52 -11.19
CA THR A 216 -2.58 15.29 -12.40
C THR A 216 -3.86 15.52 -13.19
N PHE A 217 -4.24 16.79 -13.35
CA PHE A 217 -5.44 17.16 -14.09
C PHE A 217 -5.14 17.45 -15.56
N LYS A 218 -6.02 16.99 -16.44
CA LYS A 218 -6.05 17.37 -17.87
C LYS A 218 -7.47 17.64 -18.30
N THR A 219 -7.68 18.70 -19.08
CA THR A 219 -9.01 19.08 -19.57
C THR A 219 -9.06 18.94 -21.09
N TYR A 220 -10.04 18.18 -21.57
CA TYR A 220 -10.33 17.95 -22.97
C TYR A 220 -11.74 18.44 -23.25
N ALA A 221 -11.88 19.58 -23.94
CA ALA A 221 -13.20 20.20 -24.15
C ALA A 221 -13.92 20.46 -22.81
N CYS A 222 -15.09 19.86 -22.61
CA CYS A 222 -15.87 19.92 -21.37
C CYS A 222 -15.56 18.78 -20.38
N VAL A 223 -14.72 17.83 -20.77
CA VAL A 223 -14.37 16.66 -19.95
C VAL A 223 -13.04 16.91 -19.25
N ARG A 224 -13.00 16.69 -17.94
CA ARG A 224 -11.77 16.73 -17.17
C ARG A 224 -11.33 15.31 -16.83
N THR A 225 -10.04 15.09 -16.73
CA THR A 225 -9.48 13.86 -16.20
C THR A 225 -8.58 14.19 -15.02
N ALA A 226 -8.59 13.33 -14.01
CA ALA A 226 -7.68 13.38 -12.88
C ALA A 226 -6.96 12.03 -12.81
N SER A 227 -5.63 12.02 -12.91
CA SER A 227 -4.83 10.80 -12.83
C SER A 227 -4.02 10.76 -11.54
N VAL A 228 -4.22 9.71 -10.75
CA VAL A 228 -3.54 9.51 -9.46
C VAL A 228 -2.71 8.23 -9.53
N ASN A 229 -1.48 8.26 -9.04
CA ASN A 229 -0.67 7.05 -8.92
C ASN A 229 -0.95 6.39 -7.57
N LEU A 230 -1.63 5.25 -7.57
CA LEU A 230 -1.92 4.44 -6.38
C LEU A 230 -0.88 3.33 -6.14
N GLY A 231 0.17 3.27 -6.97
CA GLY A 231 1.30 2.37 -6.82
C GLY A 231 2.51 3.06 -6.20
N SER A 232 3.64 2.34 -6.15
CA SER A 232 4.93 2.93 -5.78
C SER A 232 5.57 3.64 -6.99
N GLN A 233 6.68 4.33 -6.76
CA GLN A 233 7.51 4.92 -7.81
C GLN A 233 8.14 3.85 -8.72
N VAL A 234 8.50 2.69 -8.15
CA VAL A 234 9.12 1.58 -8.90
C VAL A 234 8.10 0.72 -9.64
N ALA A 235 6.84 0.70 -9.16
CA ALA A 235 5.73 -0.03 -9.76
C ALA A 235 4.47 0.87 -9.78
N PRO A 236 4.41 1.88 -10.67
CA PRO A 236 3.31 2.83 -10.70
C PRO A 236 2.00 2.16 -11.14
N CYS A 237 0.90 2.56 -10.52
CA CYS A 237 -0.46 2.14 -10.83
C CYS A 237 -1.32 3.39 -11.03
N TRP A 238 -1.32 3.91 -12.25
CA TRP A 238 -2.08 5.11 -12.60
C TRP A 238 -3.57 4.78 -12.75
N VAL A 239 -4.40 5.47 -11.97
CA VAL A 239 -5.85 5.42 -12.03
C VAL A 239 -6.36 6.75 -12.56
N THR A 240 -7.12 6.72 -13.66
CA THR A 240 -7.66 7.92 -14.31
C THR A 240 -9.16 8.02 -14.08
N PHE A 241 -9.56 9.07 -13.39
CA PHE A 241 -10.95 9.46 -13.16
C PHE A 241 -11.40 10.45 -14.21
N TRP A 242 -12.69 10.41 -14.54
CA TRP A 242 -13.31 11.21 -15.58
C TRP A 242 -14.34 12.14 -14.97
N GLY A 243 -14.10 13.43 -15.08
CA GLY A 243 -14.98 14.52 -14.71
C GLY A 243 -15.86 14.89 -15.90
N LEU A 244 -17.16 14.63 -15.78
CA LEU A 244 -18.16 14.96 -16.77
C LEU A 244 -18.92 16.21 -16.34
N PRO A 245 -19.27 17.14 -17.25
CA PRO A 245 -20.09 18.29 -16.92
C PRO A 245 -21.50 17.83 -16.54
N ASP A 246 -22.10 18.52 -15.58
CA ASP A 246 -23.47 18.31 -15.10
C ASP A 246 -24.04 19.65 -14.62
N ALA A 247 -25.36 19.76 -14.50
CA ALA A 247 -26.07 20.97 -14.09
C ALA A 247 -25.64 21.50 -12.72
N GLN A 248 -25.03 20.66 -11.87
CA GLN A 248 -24.55 21.01 -10.52
C GLN A 248 -23.04 21.30 -10.44
N GLY A 249 -22.34 21.46 -11.57
CA GLY A 249 -20.89 21.71 -11.59
C GLY A 249 -20.05 20.48 -11.89
N GLY A 250 -20.66 19.44 -12.47
CA GLY A 250 -19.99 18.23 -12.91
C GLY A 250 -19.95 17.11 -11.88
N ARG A 251 -19.62 15.91 -12.36
CA ARG A 251 -19.46 14.70 -11.54
C ARG A 251 -18.23 13.94 -11.96
N TRP A 252 -17.55 13.33 -10.99
CA TRP A 252 -16.45 12.43 -11.24
C TRP A 252 -16.94 10.98 -11.32
N VAL A 253 -16.36 10.22 -12.23
CA VAL A 253 -16.63 8.79 -12.40
C VAL A 253 -15.33 8.04 -12.62
N LEU A 254 -15.25 6.83 -12.08
CA LEU A 254 -14.23 5.87 -12.45
C LEU A 254 -14.84 4.88 -13.45
N PRO A 255 -14.28 4.73 -14.66
CA PRO A 255 -14.81 3.77 -15.61
C PRO A 255 -14.72 2.34 -15.07
N PRO A 256 -15.74 1.49 -15.28
CA PRO A 256 -15.82 0.16 -14.67
C PRO A 256 -14.75 -0.83 -15.17
N TRP A 257 -14.07 -0.52 -16.26
CA TRP A 257 -12.94 -1.30 -16.79
C TRP A 257 -11.59 -0.90 -16.18
N THR A 258 -11.56 0.09 -15.29
CA THR A 258 -10.30 0.55 -14.67
C THR A 258 -9.81 -0.49 -13.69
N ARG A 259 -8.57 -0.94 -13.86
CA ARG A 259 -7.92 -1.85 -12.92
C ARG A 259 -7.25 -1.03 -11.83
N THR A 260 -7.63 -1.29 -10.58
CA THR A 260 -7.12 -0.60 -9.39
C THR A 260 -6.18 -1.50 -8.58
N THR A 261 -5.55 -2.49 -9.23
CA THR A 261 -4.70 -3.45 -8.52
C THR A 261 -3.27 -2.94 -8.41
N ALA A 262 -2.98 -2.17 -7.36
CA ALA A 262 -1.62 -1.75 -7.03
C ALA A 262 -0.76 -2.92 -6.52
N ALA A 263 0.55 -2.86 -6.79
CA ALA A 263 1.54 -3.80 -6.26
C ALA A 263 1.87 -3.43 -4.80
N ILE A 264 1.13 -4.04 -3.86
CA ILE A 264 1.17 -3.67 -2.44
C ILE A 264 2.53 -3.94 -1.80
N ASP A 265 3.22 -4.97 -2.22
CA ASP A 265 4.61 -5.26 -1.82
C ASP A 265 5.54 -4.07 -2.14
N ALA A 266 5.44 -3.53 -3.34
CA ALA A 266 6.25 -2.39 -3.77
C ALA A 266 5.86 -1.10 -3.03
N VAL A 267 4.58 -0.90 -2.69
CA VAL A 267 4.12 0.22 -1.86
C VAL A 267 4.67 0.11 -0.43
N VAL A 268 4.66 -1.09 0.14
CA VAL A 268 5.22 -1.33 1.49
C VAL A 268 6.73 -1.11 1.50
N ASP A 269 7.45 -1.57 0.48
CA ASP A 269 8.90 -1.37 0.36
C ASP A 269 9.27 0.11 0.21
N GLU A 270 8.49 0.86 -0.57
CA GLU A 270 8.65 2.31 -0.67
C GLU A 270 8.42 2.99 0.67
N LEU A 271 7.37 2.58 1.39
CA LEU A 271 7.06 3.14 2.69
C LEU A 271 8.19 2.85 3.70
N ASP A 272 8.67 1.61 3.76
CA ASP A 272 9.81 1.22 4.60
C ASP A 272 11.07 2.05 4.25
N GLY A 273 11.30 2.34 2.96
CA GLY A 273 12.38 3.20 2.49
C GLY A 273 12.25 4.68 2.87
N ARG A 274 11.04 5.16 3.15
CA ARG A 274 10.74 6.56 3.52
C ARG A 274 10.62 6.81 5.02
N GLY A 275 11.05 5.87 5.86
CA GLY A 275 10.91 5.98 7.32
C GLY A 275 9.71 5.21 7.89
N GLY A 276 9.11 4.32 7.10
CA GLY A 276 8.08 3.38 7.53
C GLY A 276 6.75 4.04 7.88
N MET A 277 6.04 3.44 8.85
CA MET A 277 4.71 3.89 9.27
C MET A 277 4.73 5.30 9.89
N THR A 278 5.86 5.76 10.41
CA THR A 278 5.98 7.13 10.93
C THR A 278 5.69 8.15 9.83
N ALA A 279 6.14 7.90 8.60
CA ALA A 279 5.85 8.76 7.45
C ALA A 279 4.36 8.81 7.11
N LEU A 280 3.62 7.70 7.31
CA LEU A 280 2.15 7.69 7.15
C LEU A 280 1.49 8.59 8.20
N ILE A 281 1.91 8.48 9.45
CA ILE A 281 1.28 9.25 10.52
C ILE A 281 1.63 10.74 10.40
N THR A 282 2.85 11.08 10.00
CA THR A 282 3.23 12.46 9.69
C THR A 282 2.46 13.02 8.50
N ALA A 283 2.14 12.20 7.49
CA ALA A 283 1.31 12.64 6.36
C ALA A 283 -0.17 12.88 6.74
N ALA A 284 -0.64 12.28 7.84
CA ALA A 284 -2.00 12.44 8.34
C ALA A 284 -2.15 13.54 9.42
N ALA A 285 -1.03 14.05 9.95
CA ALA A 285 -0.99 15.09 10.98
C ALA A 285 -1.08 16.50 10.36
#